data_AF-A0A3G8LFV8-F1
#
_entry.id   AF-A0A3G8LFV8-F1
#
_cell.length_a   1.000
_cell.length_b   1.000
_cell.length_c   1.000
_cell.angle_alpha   90.00
_cell.angle_beta   90.00
_cell.angle_gamma   90.00
#
_symmetry.space_group_name_H-M   'P 1'
#
loop_
_entity.id
_entity.type
_entity.pdbx_description
1 polymer ?
#
loop_
_entity_poly.entity_id
_entity_poly.type
_entity_poly.pdbx_seq_one_letter_code
_entity_poly.pdbx_strand_id
1 'polypeptide(L)'
;MSRKQFTAEQKLKYIKILIEKDLEMAMITFVEDFWEERYKENYLKYKNKRNPFKYAKMLITDWYNLYNLDMELLKSKTGIAPKKGKSGRKRKISINDLNEYERQFYQDVLEEILEEHGITNSDIIEKVKKRKDEKKY
;
A
#
# COMPACT_ATOMS: atom_id res chain seq x y z
N MET A 1 -2.17 22.94 -28.05
CA MET A 1 -3.23 22.16 -27.37
C MET A 1 -2.71 21.72 -26.00
N SER A 2 -3.36 22.15 -24.92
CA SER A 2 -3.08 21.62 -23.58
C SER A 2 -3.24 20.09 -23.60
N ARG A 3 -2.25 19.34 -23.12
CA ARG A 3 -2.36 17.89 -23.00
C ARG A 3 -3.51 17.62 -22.03
N LYS A 4 -4.69 17.19 -22.53
CA LYS A 4 -5.82 16.74 -21.69
C LYS A 4 -5.29 15.77 -20.63
N GLN A 5 -5.20 16.22 -19.39
CA GLN A 5 -4.75 15.41 -18.26
C GLN A 5 -5.87 14.43 -17.90
N PHE A 6 -5.51 13.23 -17.46
CA PHE A 6 -6.49 12.26 -16.97
C PHE A 6 -7.07 12.75 -15.63
N THR A 7 -8.39 12.66 -15.49
CA THR A 7 -9.08 12.99 -14.23
C THR A 7 -8.81 11.92 -13.17
N ALA A 8 -9.07 12.24 -11.90
CA ALA A 8 -8.90 11.26 -10.81
C ALA A 8 -9.80 10.03 -11.00
N GLU A 9 -11.05 10.23 -11.41
CA GLU A 9 -12.01 9.15 -11.68
C GLU A 9 -11.53 8.21 -12.80
N GLN A 10 -10.98 8.78 -13.88
CA GLN A 10 -10.42 7.99 -14.98
C GLN A 10 -9.26 7.12 -14.52
N LYS A 11 -8.35 7.67 -13.71
CA LYS A 11 -7.23 6.90 -13.14
C LYS A 11 -7.73 5.78 -12.22
N LEU A 12 -8.68 6.09 -11.35
CA LEU A 12 -9.26 5.12 -10.40
C LEU A 12 -9.98 3.98 -11.11
N LYS A 13 -10.65 4.22 -12.24
CA LYS A 13 -11.26 3.16 -13.06
C LYS A 13 -10.24 2.08 -13.43
N TYR A 14 -9.09 2.46 -13.97
CA TYR A 14 -8.07 1.50 -14.41
C TYR A 14 -7.33 0.84 -13.23
N ILE A 15 -7.15 1.56 -12.12
CA ILE A 15 -6.62 0.97 -10.88
C ILE A 15 -7.56 -0.12 -10.35
N LYS A 16 -8.89 0.11 -10.35
CA LYS A 16 -9.86 -0.89 -9.92
C LYS A 16 -9.81 -2.15 -10.79
N ILE A 17 -9.75 -1.98 -12.12
CA ILE A 17 -9.64 -3.12 -13.05
C ILE A 17 -8.34 -3.90 -12.78
N LEU A 18 -7.22 -3.22 -12.52
CA LEU A 18 -5.96 -3.86 -12.16
C LEU A 18 -6.07 -4.68 -10.86
N ILE A 19 -6.79 -4.17 -9.84
CA ILE A 19 -6.96 -4.83 -8.54
C ILE A 19 -7.93 -6.03 -8.64
N GLU A 20 -9.04 -5.87 -9.35
CA GLU A 20 -10.12 -6.87 -9.44
C GLU A 20 -9.81 -7.99 -10.44
N LYS A 21 -9.00 -7.68 -11.46
CA LYS A 21 -8.62 -8.60 -12.53
C LYS A 21 -7.11 -8.69 -12.59
N ASP A 22 -6.50 -8.11 -13.62
CA ASP A 22 -5.07 -8.09 -13.81
C ASP A 22 -4.63 -6.88 -14.66
N LEU A 23 -3.31 -6.73 -14.81
CA LEU A 23 -2.71 -5.65 -15.59
C LEU A 23 -3.05 -5.74 -17.07
N GLU A 24 -3.18 -6.95 -17.61
CA GLU A 24 -3.46 -7.17 -19.02
C GLU A 24 -4.85 -6.65 -19.39
N MET A 25 -5.85 -6.99 -18.58
CA MET A 25 -7.22 -6.50 -18.77
C MET A 25 -7.32 -4.99 -18.57
N ALA A 26 -6.62 -4.43 -17.57
CA ALA A 26 -6.57 -2.98 -17.38
C ALA A 26 -5.95 -2.26 -18.59
N MET A 27 -4.91 -2.84 -19.19
CA MET A 27 -4.28 -2.31 -20.40
C MET A 27 -5.18 -2.40 -21.63
N ILE A 28 -5.85 -3.54 -21.86
CA ILE A 28 -6.81 -3.71 -22.96
C ILE A 28 -7.91 -2.67 -22.85
N THR A 29 -8.57 -2.57 -21.70
CA THR A 29 -9.67 -1.61 -21.49
C THR A 29 -9.21 -0.16 -21.64
N PHE A 30 -7.99 0.18 -21.20
CA PHE A 30 -7.44 1.51 -21.43
C PHE A 30 -7.24 1.83 -22.91
N VAL A 31 -6.76 0.86 -23.69
CA VAL A 31 -6.54 1.05 -25.12
C VAL A 31 -7.86 1.22 -25.85
N GLU A 32 -8.85 0.37 -25.55
CA GLU A 32 -10.20 0.46 -26.12
C GLU A 32 -10.90 1.78 -25.75
N ASP A 33 -10.93 2.15 -24.47
CA ASP A 33 -11.64 3.34 -24.00
C ASP A 33 -10.97 4.64 -24.46
N PHE A 34 -9.64 4.75 -24.31
CA PHE A 34 -8.94 6.03 -24.44
C PHE A 34 -8.08 6.12 -25.68
N TRP A 35 -7.36 5.05 -26.03
CA TRP A 35 -6.43 5.14 -27.13
C TRP A 35 -7.16 5.22 -28.46
N GLU A 36 -8.22 4.41 -28.64
CA GLU A 36 -9.05 4.45 -29.83
C GLU A 36 -9.77 5.79 -30.00
N GLU A 37 -10.42 6.32 -28.96
CA GLU A 37 -11.10 7.62 -29.06
C GLU A 37 -10.13 8.79 -29.30
N ARG A 38 -8.97 8.80 -28.62
CA ARG A 38 -8.05 9.94 -28.63
C ARG A 38 -7.17 9.99 -29.89
N TYR A 39 -6.97 8.86 -30.56
CA TYR A 39 -6.08 8.76 -31.70
C TYR A 39 -6.73 8.14 -32.94
N LYS A 40 -8.05 7.92 -32.98
CA LYS A 40 -8.78 7.32 -34.12
C LYS A 40 -8.35 7.85 -35.49
N GLU A 41 -8.27 9.18 -35.63
CA GLU A 41 -7.89 9.85 -36.89
C GLU A 41 -6.38 9.80 -37.20
N ASN A 42 -5.54 9.60 -36.19
CA ASN A 42 -4.09 9.53 -36.35
C ASN A 42 -3.54 8.12 -36.11
N TYR A 43 -4.40 7.11 -36.00
CA TYR A 43 -4.01 5.74 -35.65
C TYR A 43 -3.02 5.21 -36.68
N LEU A 44 -3.29 5.41 -37.98
CA LEU A 44 -2.36 5.08 -39.07
C LEU A 44 -1.03 5.85 -39.01
N LYS A 45 -1.04 7.09 -38.52
CA LYS A 45 0.15 7.96 -38.40
C LYS A 45 1.04 7.60 -37.20
N TYR A 46 0.46 7.02 -36.15
CA TYR A 46 1.15 6.65 -34.91
C TYR A 46 1.27 5.14 -34.66
N LYS A 47 0.66 4.30 -35.52
CA LYS A 47 0.69 2.82 -35.47
C LYS A 47 2.10 2.27 -35.25
N ASN A 48 3.09 2.94 -35.83
CA ASN A 48 4.50 2.53 -35.78
C ASN A 48 5.37 3.34 -34.80
N LYS A 49 4.84 4.38 -34.13
CA LYS A 49 5.65 5.30 -33.30
C LYS A 49 5.43 5.18 -31.80
N ARG A 50 4.29 4.64 -31.33
CA ARG A 50 4.03 4.39 -29.91
C ARG A 50 3.18 3.14 -29.73
N ASN A 51 3.71 2.14 -29.01
CA ASN A 51 2.95 0.95 -28.63
C ASN A 51 1.91 1.36 -27.57
N PRO A 52 0.59 1.27 -27.86
CA PRO A 52 -0.48 1.69 -26.97
C PRO A 52 -0.47 0.92 -25.65
N PHE A 53 -0.19 -0.38 -25.69
CA PHE A 53 -0.06 -1.22 -24.52
C PHE A 53 1.15 -0.83 -23.67
N LYS A 54 2.28 -0.47 -24.28
CA LYS A 54 3.44 0.05 -23.54
C LYS A 54 3.12 1.35 -22.81
N TYR A 55 2.34 2.23 -23.45
CA TYR A 55 1.90 3.48 -22.86
C TYR A 55 0.88 3.26 -21.73
N ALA A 56 -0.10 2.38 -21.96
CA ALA A 56 -1.08 1.96 -20.96
C ALA A 56 -0.40 1.38 -19.72
N LYS A 57 0.54 0.44 -19.93
CA LYS A 57 1.33 -0.17 -18.85
C LYS A 57 2.01 0.88 -17.98
N MET A 58 2.76 1.79 -18.60
CA MET A 58 3.48 2.85 -17.88
C MET A 58 2.53 3.69 -17.02
N LEU A 59 1.43 4.17 -17.61
CA LEU A 59 0.47 5.02 -16.90
C LEU A 59 -0.24 4.29 -15.76
N ILE A 60 -0.76 3.09 -16.02
CA ILE A 60 -1.52 2.31 -15.04
C ILE A 60 -0.61 1.93 -13.87
N THR A 61 0.63 1.50 -14.13
CA THR A 61 1.61 1.20 -13.09
C THR A 61 1.96 2.45 -12.27
N ASP A 62 2.20 3.60 -12.91
CA ASP A 62 2.47 4.85 -12.20
C ASP A 62 1.29 5.27 -11.31
N TRP A 63 0.06 5.16 -11.82
CA TRP A 63 -1.14 5.49 -11.06
C TRP A 63 -1.36 4.53 -9.90
N TYR A 64 -1.14 3.23 -10.10
CA TYR A 64 -1.24 2.23 -9.05
C TYR A 64 -0.19 2.46 -7.95
N ASN A 65 1.05 2.79 -8.33
CA ASN A 65 2.11 3.12 -7.36
C ASN A 65 1.76 4.37 -6.55
N LEU A 66 1.23 5.42 -7.20
CA LEU A 66 0.77 6.63 -6.51
C LEU A 66 -0.44 6.35 -5.62
N TYR A 67 -1.39 5.56 -6.09
CA TYR A 67 -2.55 5.14 -5.31
C TYR A 67 -2.13 4.32 -4.08
N ASN A 68 -1.18 3.41 -4.22
CA ASN A 68 -0.62 2.67 -3.09
C ASN A 68 0.14 3.58 -2.13
N LEU A 69 0.94 4.53 -2.63
CA LEU A 69 1.60 5.53 -1.78
C LEU A 69 0.58 6.40 -1.03
N ASP A 70 -0.49 6.84 -1.69
CA ASP A 70 -1.56 7.61 -1.06
C ASP A 70 -2.35 6.76 -0.06
N MET A 71 -2.59 5.47 -0.35
CA MET A 71 -3.22 4.52 0.58
C MET A 71 -2.31 4.18 1.76
N GLU A 72 -1.00 4.06 1.56
CA GLU A 72 -0.01 3.93 2.62
C GLU A 72 0.09 5.21 3.46
N LEU A 73 0.01 6.38 2.81
CA LEU A 73 -0.03 7.68 3.49
C LEU A 73 -1.35 7.87 4.25
N LEU A 74 -2.47 7.41 3.72
CA LEU A 74 -3.77 7.40 4.41
C LEU A 74 -3.75 6.42 5.58
N LYS A 75 -3.22 5.20 5.40
CA LYS A 75 -2.92 4.27 6.50
C LYS A 75 -2.01 4.94 7.55
N SER A 76 -1.02 5.73 7.12
CA SER A 76 -0.13 6.48 8.02
C SER A 76 -0.78 7.70 8.70
N LYS A 77 -1.84 8.26 8.09
CA LYS A 77 -2.66 9.35 8.66
C LYS A 77 -3.74 8.81 9.60
N THR A 78 -4.22 7.59 9.38
CA THR A 78 -5.07 6.83 10.32
C THR A 78 -4.28 5.97 11.30
N GLY A 79 -2.94 5.96 11.22
CA GLY A 79 -2.06 5.15 12.08
C GLY A 79 -0.58 5.44 11.82
N ILE A 80 -0.06 6.47 12.49
CA ILE A 80 1.35 6.72 12.83
C ILE A 80 2.35 6.56 11.66
N ALA A 81 2.60 7.64 10.92
CA ALA A 81 3.86 7.78 10.18
C ALA A 81 5.05 7.55 11.16
N PRO A 82 6.04 6.70 10.83
CA PRO A 82 7.20 6.51 11.69
C PRO A 82 7.92 7.85 11.83
N LYS A 83 7.78 8.48 13.00
CA LYS A 83 8.46 9.75 13.31
C LYS A 83 9.95 9.55 13.04
N LYS A 84 10.48 10.16 11.97
CA LYS A 84 11.93 10.17 11.72
C LYS A 84 12.59 10.79 12.95
N GLY A 85 13.48 10.04 13.62
CA GLY A 85 14.27 10.59 14.70
C GLY A 85 15.16 11.72 14.18
N LYS A 86 15.63 12.62 15.07
CA LYS A 86 16.52 13.75 14.74
C LYS A 86 17.79 13.35 13.95
N SER A 87 18.16 12.07 13.88
CA SER A 87 19.30 11.54 13.12
C SER A 87 18.96 10.69 11.89
N GLY A 88 17.70 10.73 11.40
CA GLY A 88 17.30 9.98 10.20
C GLY A 88 17.09 8.47 10.42
N ARG A 89 17.36 7.94 11.61
CA ARG A 89 16.96 6.57 11.99
C ARG A 89 15.44 6.50 12.23
N LYS A 90 14.82 5.44 11.69
CA LYS A 90 13.42 5.08 12.01
C LYS A 90 13.31 4.89 13.53
N ARG A 91 12.42 5.63 14.19
CA ARG A 91 12.15 5.42 15.63
C ARG A 91 11.64 3.99 15.82
N LYS A 92 12.11 3.30 16.86
CA LYS A 92 11.44 2.08 17.33
C LYS A 92 10.06 2.52 17.83
N ILE A 93 9.01 1.96 17.23
CA ILE A 93 7.62 2.17 17.66
C ILE A 93 7.46 1.43 18.99
N SER A 94 7.04 2.15 20.03
CA SER A 94 6.70 1.57 21.33
C SER A 94 5.22 1.21 21.34
N ILE A 95 4.81 0.26 22.19
CA ILE A 95 3.39 -0.02 22.45
C ILE A 95 2.65 1.24 22.91
N ASN A 96 3.37 2.19 23.53
CA ASN A 96 2.82 3.46 23.97
C ASN A 96 2.50 4.44 22.84
N ASP A 97 3.08 4.22 21.65
CA ASP A 97 2.80 5.03 20.48
C ASP A 97 1.50 4.57 19.78
N LEU A 98 0.98 3.36 20.09
CA LEU A 98 -0.22 2.78 19.48
C LEU A 98 -1.53 3.32 20.09
N ASN A 99 -2.55 3.51 19.24
CA ASN A 99 -3.92 3.80 19.66
C ASN A 99 -4.63 2.55 20.22
N GLU A 100 -5.82 2.72 20.83
CA GLU A 100 -6.54 1.63 21.52
C GLU A 100 -6.86 0.44 20.61
N TYR A 101 -7.30 0.71 19.38
CA TYR A 101 -7.58 -0.33 18.38
C TYR A 101 -6.31 -1.05 17.92
N GLU A 102 -5.24 -0.30 17.65
CA GLU A 102 -3.94 -0.86 17.26
C GLU A 102 -3.33 -1.71 18.37
N ARG A 103 -3.55 -1.34 19.64
CA ARG A 103 -3.12 -2.16 20.79
C ARG A 103 -3.86 -3.47 20.86
N GLN A 104 -5.18 -3.45 20.65
CA GLN A 104 -5.97 -4.66 20.61
C GLN A 104 -5.49 -5.58 19.49
N PHE A 105 -5.35 -5.05 18.27
CA PHE A 105 -4.86 -5.82 17.13
C PHE A 105 -3.44 -6.36 17.34
N TYR A 106 -2.54 -5.55 17.91
CA TYR A 106 -1.20 -6.00 18.28
C TYR A 106 -1.24 -7.14 19.30
N GLN A 107 -2.15 -7.08 20.27
CA GLN A 107 -2.31 -8.11 21.28
C GLN A 107 -2.87 -9.40 20.68
N ASP A 108 -3.86 -9.31 19.80
CA ASP A 108 -4.45 -10.47 19.12
C ASP A 108 -3.38 -11.24 18.30
N VAL A 109 -2.58 -10.52 17.50
CA VAL A 109 -1.48 -11.12 16.72
C VAL A 109 -0.39 -11.70 17.62
N LEU A 110 -0.10 -11.04 18.74
CA LEU A 110 0.89 -11.54 19.69
C LEU A 110 0.40 -12.86 20.32
N GLU A 111 -0.87 -12.93 20.72
CA GLU A 111 -1.47 -14.13 21.30
C GLU A 111 -1.48 -15.28 20.29
N GLU A 112 -1.82 -15.03 19.03
CA GLU A 112 -1.73 -16.01 17.93
C GLU A 112 -0.31 -16.60 17.78
N ILE A 113 0.71 -15.75 17.70
CA ILE A 113 2.12 -16.19 17.59
C ILE A 113 2.55 -17.00 18.82
N LEU A 114 2.10 -16.61 20.01
CA LEU A 114 2.43 -17.31 21.25
C LEU A 114 1.80 -18.71 21.26
N GLU A 115 0.54 -18.82 20.82
CA GLU A 115 -0.15 -20.10 20.67
C GLU A 115 0.53 -21.01 19.64
N GLU A 116 0.92 -20.47 18.48
CA GLU A 116 1.69 -21.21 17.46
C GLU A 116 3.00 -21.80 18.00
N HIS A 117 3.65 -21.07 18.90
CA HIS A 117 4.88 -21.50 19.56
C HIS A 117 4.64 -22.32 20.84
N GLY A 118 3.40 -22.62 21.19
CA GLY A 118 3.03 -23.36 22.40
C GLY A 118 3.39 -22.64 23.71
N ILE A 119 3.54 -21.32 23.67
CA ILE A 119 3.87 -20.49 24.83
C ILE A 119 2.57 -20.03 25.48
N THR A 120 2.39 -20.36 26.75
CA THR A 120 1.19 -19.98 27.48
C THR A 120 1.34 -18.62 28.16
N ASN A 121 0.22 -17.95 28.43
CA ASN A 121 0.21 -16.72 29.23
C ASN A 121 0.85 -16.91 30.62
N SER A 122 0.74 -18.10 31.21
CA SER A 122 1.45 -18.47 32.45
C SER A 122 2.96 -18.35 32.32
N ASP A 123 3.54 -18.85 31.24
CA ASP A 123 4.99 -18.82 30.99
C ASP A 123 5.52 -17.39 30.88
N ILE A 124 4.71 -16.51 30.28
CA ILE A 124 5.00 -15.08 30.14
C ILE A 124 4.97 -14.40 31.50
N ILE A 125 3.92 -14.63 32.29
CA ILE A 125 3.77 -14.08 33.64
C ILE A 125 4.94 -14.51 34.54
N GLU A 126 5.34 -15.78 34.46
CA GLU A 126 6.48 -16.30 35.23
C GLU A 126 7.80 -15.62 34.82
N LYS A 127 8.05 -15.47 33.52
CA LYS A 127 9.23 -14.74 33.01
C LYS A 127 9.22 -13.27 33.43
N VAL A 128 8.05 -12.61 33.44
CA VAL A 128 7.91 -11.22 33.89
C VAL A 128 8.22 -11.10 35.38
N LYS A 129 7.74 -12.03 36.21
CA LYS A 129 8.07 -12.09 37.64
C LYS A 129 9.57 -12.26 37.87
N LYS A 130 10.19 -13.26 37.24
CA LYS A 130 11.65 -13.50 37.33
C LYS A 130 12.45 -12.24 36.97
N ARG A 131 12.13 -11.58 35.86
CA ARG A 131 12.81 -10.34 35.44
C ARG A 131 12.56 -9.14 36.36
N LYS A 132 11.41 -9.06 37.03
CA LYS A 132 11.14 -8.01 38.03
C LYS A 132 11.95 -8.24 39.29
N ASP A 133 12.09 -9.50 39.70
CA ASP A 133 12.86 -9.87 40.88
C ASP A 133 14.36 -9.71 40.65
N GLU A 134 14.86 -10.03 39.45
CA GLU A 134 16.25 -9.76 39.01
C GLU A 134 16.60 -8.27 38.95
N LYS A 135 15.61 -7.40 38.66
CA LYS A 135 15.80 -5.94 38.62
C LYS A 135 15.59 -5.25 39.97
N LYS A 136 15.13 -5.98 40.99
CA LYS A 136 14.95 -5.49 42.36
C LYS A 136 16.22 -5.63 43.21
N TYR A 137 17.34 -6.02 42.60
CA TYR A 137 18.68 -6.02 43.18
C TYR A 137 19.56 -5.00 42.47
#